data_AF-A0A4Y6S075-F1
#
_entry.id   AF-A0A4Y6S075-F1
#
_cell.length_a   1.000
_cell.length_b   1.000
_cell.length_c   1.000
_cell.angle_alpha   90.00
_cell.angle_beta   90.00
_cell.angle_gamma   90.00
#
_symmetry.space_group_name_H-M   'P 1'
#
loop_
_entity.id
_entity.type
_entity.pdbx_description
1 polymer ?
#
loop_
_entity_poly.entity_id
_entity_poly.type
_entity_poly.pdbx_seq_one_letter_code
_entity_poly.pdbx_strand_id
1 'polypeptide(L)'
;MEERQTATQALSDPVPGTSDLSGLWAFGLISARTGEPLIFEGGEHQLDTSLISYGFNQVTDSNGTVQAAAAAPFSGGEQLTLLTTPLTDTNTIEYARTLAIMAPIRDAILYQYEQTSRVEWEVLTSVLTLNGLKTAAATSSSATLLSAREVYDYVATGPTDGNPVLQFLEEAELELKCLGFTNFNFTNPEGTNHCDETGLTQGAGIRTSAVLDSGVDEVFYLRENADLAAAGLDGSNHYAAHGWREGRDPNGWFDTDWYLQQNADVAAANLNPLEHYLAHGWSEGRNPSEHFDGAAYLQKNTDVALAGLDPLSHWLSFGIAEGRDWILG
;
A
#
# COMPACT_ATOMS: atom_id res chain seq x y z
N MET A 1 28.07 -3.33 53.48
CA MET A 1 27.10 -2.31 53.02
C MET A 1 27.86 -1.35 52.13
N GLU A 2 27.19 -0.85 51.09
CA GLU A 2 27.64 0.07 50.03
C GLU A 2 28.46 -0.61 48.91
N GLU A 3 27.79 -1.20 47.92
CA GLU A 3 27.17 -0.61 46.70
C GLU A 3 28.20 -0.24 45.61
N ARG A 4 28.32 -1.14 44.63
CA ARG A 4 28.84 -0.84 43.29
C ARG A 4 27.74 -0.11 42.51
N GLN A 5 27.94 1.16 42.22
CA GLN A 5 27.21 1.84 41.14
C GLN A 5 28.07 1.78 39.88
N THR A 6 27.75 0.83 39.00
CA THR A 6 28.08 0.89 37.57
C THR A 6 27.25 2.01 36.96
N ALA A 7 27.90 3.09 36.53
CA ALA A 7 27.28 4.12 35.72
C ALA A 7 26.94 3.53 34.35
N THR A 8 25.64 3.28 34.13
CA THR A 8 25.07 3.06 32.80
C THR A 8 25.27 4.34 32.01
N GLN A 9 26.27 4.35 31.14
CA GLN A 9 26.41 5.37 30.12
C GLN A 9 25.31 5.12 29.10
N ALA A 10 24.17 5.80 29.27
CA ALA A 10 23.15 5.88 28.25
C ALA A 10 23.83 6.47 27.00
N LEU A 11 23.94 5.66 25.95
CA LEU A 11 24.15 6.17 24.61
C LEU A 11 22.91 7.02 24.32
N SER A 12 23.05 8.34 24.46
CA SER A 12 22.08 9.26 23.92
C SER A 12 22.08 9.05 22.41
N ASP A 13 20.96 8.62 21.85
CA ASP A 13 20.76 8.63 20.41
C ASP A 13 21.11 10.03 19.88
N PRO A 14 21.88 10.13 18.78
CA PRO A 14 22.21 11.43 18.23
C PRO A 14 20.92 12.16 17.87
N VAL A 15 20.78 13.38 18.41
CA VAL A 15 19.80 14.36 17.92
C VAL A 15 19.99 14.47 16.40
N PRO A 16 18.95 14.29 15.58
CA PRO A 16 19.05 14.47 14.14
C PRO A 16 19.58 15.87 13.87
N GLY A 17 20.83 15.93 13.41
CA GLY A 17 21.36 17.13 12.79
C GLY A 17 20.54 17.39 11.55
N THR A 18 20.13 18.63 11.35
CA THR A 18 19.56 19.14 10.11
C THR A 18 20.51 18.81 8.97
N SER A 19 20.28 17.69 8.28
CA SER A 19 20.83 17.47 6.95
C SER A 19 20.16 18.50 6.05
N ASP A 20 20.97 19.42 5.54
CA ASP A 20 20.53 20.33 4.50
C ASP A 20 20.13 19.50 3.26
N LEU A 21 18.82 19.40 3.04
CA LEU A 21 18.23 18.66 1.92
C LEU A 21 18.74 19.17 0.57
N SER A 22 19.35 20.36 0.47
CA SER A 22 19.99 20.84 -0.77
C SER A 22 20.95 19.83 -1.42
N GLY A 23 21.49 18.87 -0.65
CA GLY A 23 22.32 17.77 -1.15
C GLY A 23 21.60 16.74 -2.02
N LEU A 24 20.35 16.37 -1.70
CA LEU A 24 19.55 15.46 -2.55
C LEU A 24 19.15 16.12 -3.87
N TRP A 25 19.03 17.45 -3.86
CA TRP A 25 18.56 18.28 -4.97
C TRP A 25 19.69 18.59 -5.98
N ALA A 26 20.95 18.45 -5.55
CA ALA A 26 22.12 18.87 -6.33
C ALA A 26 22.80 17.73 -7.10
N PHE A 27 22.49 16.45 -6.84
CA PHE A 27 23.30 15.35 -7.33
C PHE A 27 22.48 14.14 -7.80
N GLY A 28 22.22 14.11 -9.11
CA GLY A 28 21.77 12.91 -9.83
C GLY A 28 20.36 12.95 -10.43
N LEU A 29 19.67 14.08 -10.33
CA LEU A 29 18.31 14.25 -10.84
C LEU A 29 18.27 15.26 -11.98
N ILE A 30 19.31 15.34 -12.80
CA ILE A 30 19.26 16.12 -14.04
C ILE A 30 18.99 15.15 -15.16
N SER A 31 17.94 15.39 -15.94
CA SER A 31 17.66 14.60 -17.13
C SER A 31 18.89 14.62 -18.04
N ALA A 32 19.47 13.44 -18.32
CA ALA A 32 20.55 13.35 -19.31
C ALA A 32 20.12 13.80 -20.71
N ARG A 33 18.80 13.86 -20.96
CA ARG A 33 18.20 14.30 -22.22
C ARG A 33 18.00 15.81 -22.28
N THR A 34 17.50 16.43 -21.21
CA THR A 34 17.10 17.85 -21.21
C THR A 34 18.04 18.78 -20.43
N GLY A 35 18.87 18.24 -19.52
CA GLY A 35 19.70 19.05 -18.64
C GLY A 35 18.94 19.72 -17.49
N GLU A 36 17.65 19.44 -17.34
CA GLU A 36 16.78 20.03 -16.31
C GLU A 36 16.65 19.11 -15.09
N PRO A 37 16.40 19.67 -13.88
CA PRO A 37 16.01 18.90 -12.71
C PRO A 37 14.75 18.05 -12.97
N LEU A 38 14.82 16.77 -12.67
CA LEU A 38 13.74 15.78 -12.66
C LEU A 38 12.89 15.88 -11.39
N ILE A 39 13.38 16.60 -10.38
CA ILE A 39 12.71 16.92 -9.12
C ILE A 39 12.87 18.42 -8.90
N PHE A 40 11.79 19.08 -8.52
CA PHE A 40 11.77 20.52 -8.25
C PHE A 40 10.82 20.81 -7.09
N GLU A 41 11.01 21.97 -6.45
CA GLU A 41 10.21 22.37 -5.30
C GLU A 41 8.74 22.56 -5.72
N GLY A 42 7.81 21.92 -5.01
CA GLY A 42 6.40 21.89 -5.40
C GLY A 42 6.06 20.83 -6.46
N GLY A 43 6.97 19.90 -6.76
CA GLY A 43 6.74 18.77 -7.67
C GLY A 43 6.10 17.55 -7.01
N GLU A 44 5.77 17.61 -5.73
CA GLU A 44 5.00 16.58 -5.01
C GLU A 44 3.61 16.41 -5.64
N HIS A 45 3.01 15.23 -5.47
CA HIS A 45 1.59 15.06 -5.78
C HIS A 45 0.72 15.65 -4.68
N GLN A 46 1.08 15.46 -3.40
CA GLN A 46 0.26 15.87 -2.25
C GLN A 46 -1.19 15.38 -2.39
N LEU A 47 -1.33 14.09 -2.75
CA LEU A 47 -2.60 13.52 -3.09
C LEU A 47 -3.60 13.66 -1.94
N ASP A 48 -4.78 14.23 -2.23
CA ASP A 48 -5.88 14.26 -1.28
C ASP A 48 -6.46 12.85 -1.12
N THR A 49 -6.06 12.17 -0.06
CA THR A 49 -6.47 10.78 0.20
C THR A 49 -7.97 10.65 0.47
N SER A 50 -8.66 11.73 0.84
CA SER A 50 -10.11 11.72 1.05
C SER A 50 -10.90 11.57 -0.25
N LEU A 51 -10.25 11.80 -1.39
CA LEU A 51 -10.85 11.61 -2.71
C LEU A 51 -10.69 10.19 -3.23
N ILE A 52 -9.84 9.35 -2.64
CA ILE A 52 -9.59 7.98 -3.12
C ILE A 52 -10.88 7.16 -3.01
N SER A 53 -11.37 6.65 -4.12
CA SER A 53 -12.53 5.77 -4.23
C SER A 53 -12.40 4.89 -5.46
N TYR A 54 -12.24 3.58 -5.25
CA TYR A 54 -11.98 2.63 -6.32
C TYR A 54 -13.15 2.55 -7.31
N GLY A 55 -12.84 2.72 -8.60
CA GLY A 55 -13.86 2.79 -9.65
C GLY A 55 -14.52 4.15 -9.82
N PHE A 56 -14.26 5.12 -8.95
CA PHE A 56 -14.86 6.47 -9.01
C PHE A 56 -13.84 7.59 -9.21
N ASN A 57 -12.55 7.28 -9.31
CA ASN A 57 -11.53 8.29 -9.56
C ASN A 57 -11.04 8.35 -11.00
N GLN A 58 -10.82 9.58 -11.49
CA GLN A 58 -10.02 9.85 -12.67
C GLN A 58 -8.72 10.57 -12.28
N VAL A 59 -7.66 10.31 -13.04
CA VAL A 59 -6.41 11.08 -12.94
C VAL A 59 -6.56 12.39 -13.72
N THR A 60 -6.18 13.50 -13.10
CA THR A 60 -6.12 14.82 -13.72
C THR A 60 -4.74 15.44 -13.55
N ASP A 61 -4.31 16.29 -14.49
CA ASP A 61 -3.13 17.14 -14.26
C ASP A 61 -3.43 18.29 -13.29
N SER A 62 -2.42 19.12 -13.01
CA SER A 62 -2.54 20.30 -12.14
C SER A 62 -3.51 21.37 -12.63
N ASN A 63 -3.93 21.32 -13.90
CA ASN A 63 -4.95 22.20 -14.46
C ASN A 63 -6.36 21.58 -14.44
N GLY A 64 -6.51 20.37 -13.87
CA GLY A 64 -7.77 19.62 -13.84
C GLY A 64 -8.07 18.91 -15.16
N THR A 65 -7.11 18.79 -16.08
CA THR A 65 -7.30 18.09 -17.36
C THR A 65 -7.20 16.59 -17.14
N VAL A 66 -8.24 15.85 -17.53
CA VAL A 66 -8.27 14.38 -17.44
C VAL A 66 -7.14 13.76 -18.25
N GLN A 67 -6.39 12.87 -17.62
CA GLN A 67 -5.32 12.09 -18.22
C GLN A 67 -5.82 10.71 -18.62
N ALA A 68 -5.49 10.29 -19.83
CA ALA A 68 -5.76 8.92 -20.28
C ALA A 68 -4.76 7.95 -19.65
N ALA A 69 -5.19 6.70 -19.40
CA ALA A 69 -4.32 5.66 -18.91
C ALA A 69 -3.10 5.47 -19.82
N ALA A 70 -1.90 5.55 -19.24
CA ALA A 70 -0.65 5.52 -19.97
C ALA A 70 0.43 4.72 -19.21
N ALA A 71 1.33 4.08 -19.96
CA ALA A 71 2.50 3.42 -19.40
C ALA A 71 3.54 4.40 -18.85
N ALA A 72 3.60 5.62 -19.39
CA ALA A 72 4.55 6.63 -18.95
C ALA A 72 4.46 6.82 -17.42
N PRO A 73 5.61 6.87 -16.71
CA PRO A 73 5.63 7.17 -15.29
C PRO A 73 4.92 8.48 -15.01
N PHE A 74 4.30 8.60 -13.83
CA PHE A 74 3.82 9.90 -13.37
C PHE A 74 5.00 10.86 -13.30
N SER A 75 4.72 12.16 -13.40
CA SER A 75 5.75 13.20 -13.45
C SER A 75 5.72 14.14 -12.25
N GLY A 76 4.65 14.09 -11.45
CA GLY A 76 4.40 15.01 -10.33
C GLY A 76 3.27 15.99 -10.67
N GLY A 77 2.43 16.27 -9.68
CA GLY A 77 1.28 17.18 -9.81
C GLY A 77 0.01 16.57 -10.39
N GLU A 78 0.02 15.30 -10.80
CA GLU A 78 -1.20 14.55 -11.07
C GLU A 78 -2.06 14.41 -9.80
N GLN A 79 -3.38 14.50 -9.95
CA GLN A 79 -4.37 14.46 -8.87
C GLN A 79 -5.45 13.43 -9.15
N LEU A 80 -6.18 13.04 -8.11
CA LEU A 80 -7.43 12.29 -8.24
C LEU A 80 -8.63 13.23 -8.23
N THR A 81 -9.52 13.07 -9.21
CA THR A 81 -10.85 13.69 -9.20
C THR A 81 -11.89 12.63 -8.89
N LEU A 82 -12.69 12.85 -7.84
CA LEU A 82 -13.81 12.00 -7.48
C LEU A 82 -15.03 12.25 -8.38
N LEU A 83 -15.56 11.20 -8.96
CA LEU A 83 -16.76 11.21 -9.79
C LEU A 83 -17.99 10.75 -9.02
N THR A 84 -19.17 11.16 -9.48
CA THR A 84 -20.45 10.69 -8.95
C THR A 84 -20.97 9.43 -9.66
N THR A 85 -20.33 9.02 -10.75
CA THR A 85 -20.70 7.84 -11.54
C THR A 85 -19.49 6.92 -11.68
N PRO A 86 -19.66 5.61 -11.51
CA PRO A 86 -18.54 4.68 -11.62
C PRO A 86 -18.01 4.64 -13.06
N LEU A 87 -16.71 4.49 -13.16
CA LEU A 87 -16.00 4.22 -14.40
C LEU A 87 -16.24 2.77 -14.84
N THR A 88 -16.14 2.53 -16.14
CA THR A 88 -16.27 1.20 -16.74
C THR A 88 -15.01 0.73 -17.44
N ASP A 89 -14.08 1.64 -17.73
CA ASP A 89 -12.81 1.30 -18.38
C ASP A 89 -11.79 0.84 -17.33
N THR A 90 -11.42 -0.44 -17.37
CA THR A 90 -10.50 -1.07 -16.42
C THR A 90 -9.17 -0.33 -16.34
N ASN A 91 -8.60 0.08 -17.46
CA ASN A 91 -7.29 0.73 -17.47
C ASN A 91 -7.34 2.12 -16.83
N THR A 92 -8.44 2.86 -17.00
CA THR A 92 -8.65 4.15 -16.32
C THR A 92 -8.79 3.96 -14.82
N ILE A 93 -9.55 2.95 -14.37
CA ILE A 93 -9.71 2.61 -12.95
C ILE A 93 -8.36 2.26 -12.33
N GLU A 94 -7.61 1.36 -12.98
CA GLU A 94 -6.31 0.90 -12.48
C GLU A 94 -5.22 1.96 -12.61
N TYR A 95 -5.37 2.93 -13.52
CA TYR A 95 -4.47 4.09 -13.60
C TYR A 95 -4.63 5.01 -12.40
N ALA A 96 -5.87 5.30 -12.00
CA ALA A 96 -6.17 6.04 -10.78
C ALA A 96 -5.72 5.27 -9.52
N ARG A 97 -5.93 3.95 -9.49
CA ARG A 97 -5.45 3.10 -8.39
C ARG A 97 -3.92 3.11 -8.28
N THR A 98 -3.22 3.04 -9.41
CA THR A 98 -1.76 3.10 -9.43
C THR A 98 -1.27 4.45 -8.94
N LEU A 99 -1.91 5.57 -9.33
CA LEU A 99 -1.58 6.89 -8.78
C LEU A 99 -1.77 6.93 -7.26
N ALA A 100 -2.90 6.40 -6.75
CA ALA A 100 -3.18 6.35 -5.32
C ALA A 100 -2.11 5.58 -4.52
N ILE A 101 -1.47 4.56 -5.13
CA ILE A 101 -0.39 3.78 -4.52
C ILE A 101 0.96 4.50 -4.65
N MET A 102 1.31 4.93 -5.87
CA MET A 102 2.66 5.41 -6.19
C MET A 102 2.92 6.86 -5.81
N ALA A 103 1.89 7.73 -5.79
CA ALA A 103 2.09 9.12 -5.40
C ALA A 103 2.61 9.27 -3.97
N PRO A 104 2.02 8.61 -2.94
CA PRO A 104 2.57 8.65 -1.58
C PRO A 104 3.99 8.06 -1.46
N ILE A 105 4.28 6.95 -2.17
CA ILE A 105 5.62 6.34 -2.19
C ILE A 105 6.64 7.33 -2.77
N ARG A 106 6.30 7.97 -3.88
CA ARG A 106 7.16 8.96 -4.54
C ARG A 106 7.38 10.17 -3.64
N ASP A 107 6.31 10.73 -3.08
CA ASP A 107 6.37 11.90 -2.23
C ASP A 107 7.23 11.63 -0.98
N ALA A 108 7.07 10.45 -0.38
CA ALA A 108 7.85 10.01 0.77
C ALA A 108 9.36 9.94 0.50
N ILE A 109 9.79 9.25 -0.57
CA ILE A 109 11.22 9.05 -0.83
C ILE A 109 11.92 10.27 -1.44
N LEU A 110 11.20 11.08 -2.23
CA LEU A 110 11.77 12.20 -2.96
C LEU A 110 11.71 13.53 -2.20
N TYR A 111 10.67 13.75 -1.40
CA TYR A 111 10.39 15.07 -0.81
C TYR A 111 10.25 15.02 0.72
N GLN A 112 9.76 13.90 1.26
CA GLN A 112 9.42 13.78 2.69
C GLN A 112 10.29 12.77 3.43
N TYR A 113 11.49 12.49 2.92
CA TYR A 113 12.34 11.42 3.45
C TYR A 113 12.65 11.62 4.94
N GLU A 114 12.98 12.84 5.36
CA GLU A 114 13.30 13.16 6.76
C GLU A 114 12.09 13.03 7.69
N GLN A 115 10.87 13.06 7.16
CA GLN A 115 9.63 12.89 7.94
C GLN A 115 9.09 11.46 7.84
N THR A 116 9.61 10.64 6.93
CA THR A 116 9.15 9.27 6.71
C THR A 116 10.09 8.31 7.44
N SER A 117 9.63 7.70 8.52
CA SER A 117 10.39 6.66 9.19
C SER A 117 10.50 5.40 8.33
N ARG A 118 11.49 4.55 8.66
CA ARG A 118 11.68 3.26 7.98
C ARG A 118 10.44 2.36 8.05
N VAL A 119 9.70 2.41 9.16
CA VAL A 119 8.47 1.62 9.34
C VAL A 119 7.36 2.16 8.45
N GLU A 120 7.15 3.48 8.41
CA GLU A 120 6.17 4.12 7.51
C GLU A 120 6.49 3.83 6.04
N TRP A 121 7.76 3.84 5.65
CA TRP A 121 8.20 3.47 4.31
C TRP A 121 7.86 2.01 3.96
N GLU A 122 8.13 1.07 4.86
CA GLU A 122 7.79 -0.35 4.65
C GLU A 122 6.27 -0.56 4.55
N VAL A 123 5.47 0.23 5.27
CA VAL A 123 4.01 0.25 5.14
C VAL A 123 3.59 0.81 3.77
N LEU A 124 4.12 1.97 3.36
CA LEU A 124 3.80 2.61 2.08
C LEU A 124 4.13 1.69 0.89
N THR A 125 5.23 0.96 0.96
CA THR A 125 5.69 0.07 -0.11
C THR A 125 5.16 -1.36 -0.01
N SER A 126 4.35 -1.68 0.99
CA SER A 126 3.81 -3.04 1.20
C SER A 126 3.02 -3.58 0.01
N VAL A 127 2.30 -2.72 -0.72
CA VAL A 127 1.58 -3.13 -1.94
C VAL A 127 2.54 -3.64 -3.01
N LEU A 128 3.73 -3.06 -3.13
CA LEU A 128 4.74 -3.56 -4.07
C LEU A 128 5.18 -4.98 -3.68
N THR A 129 5.54 -5.17 -2.41
CA THR A 129 6.06 -6.45 -1.92
C THR A 129 5.00 -7.56 -1.93
N LEU A 130 3.74 -7.25 -1.62
CA LEU A 130 2.59 -8.19 -1.72
C LEU A 130 2.37 -8.72 -3.14
N ASN A 131 2.74 -7.94 -4.15
CA ASN A 131 2.68 -8.33 -5.56
C ASN A 131 3.99 -8.94 -6.07
N GLY A 132 4.95 -9.22 -5.19
CA GLY A 132 6.27 -9.72 -5.55
C GLY A 132 7.17 -8.66 -6.20
N LEU A 133 6.73 -7.40 -6.28
CA LEU A 133 7.46 -6.30 -6.90
C LEU A 133 8.49 -5.73 -5.95
N LYS A 134 9.66 -5.38 -6.48
CA LYS A 134 10.77 -4.77 -5.74
C LYS A 134 11.12 -5.46 -4.41
N THR A 135 11.01 -6.80 -4.39
CA THR A 135 11.23 -7.64 -3.19
C THR A 135 12.70 -8.02 -2.97
N ALA A 136 13.53 -7.99 -4.01
CA ALA A 136 14.95 -8.31 -3.93
C ALA A 136 15.76 -7.46 -4.92
N ALA A 137 17.00 -7.15 -4.57
CA ALA A 137 17.93 -6.60 -5.55
C ALA A 137 18.18 -7.60 -6.68
N ALA A 138 18.05 -7.13 -7.92
CA ALA A 138 18.49 -7.87 -9.08
C ALA A 138 19.82 -7.30 -9.58
N THR A 139 20.84 -8.17 -9.68
CA THR A 139 22.10 -7.83 -10.34
C THR A 139 21.90 -7.99 -11.85
N SER A 140 21.50 -6.92 -12.54
CA SER A 140 21.65 -6.86 -14.00
C SER A 140 22.95 -6.12 -14.36
N SER A 141 23.52 -6.42 -15.53
CA SER A 141 24.86 -5.98 -15.94
C SER A 141 25.04 -4.48 -16.19
N SER A 142 24.03 -3.63 -15.91
CA SER A 142 24.16 -2.18 -16.09
C SER A 142 23.33 -1.30 -15.14
N ALA A 143 22.61 -1.88 -14.16
CA ALA A 143 21.86 -1.11 -13.18
C ALA A 143 21.71 -1.89 -11.87
N THR A 144 21.94 -1.22 -10.74
CA THR A 144 21.61 -1.76 -9.42
C THR A 144 20.09 -1.62 -9.24
N LEU A 145 19.36 -2.71 -9.48
CA LEU A 145 17.93 -2.77 -9.15
C LEU A 145 17.84 -2.88 -7.62
N LEU A 146 17.36 -1.84 -6.95
CA LEU A 146 17.19 -1.82 -5.50
C LEU A 146 15.80 -2.35 -5.14
N SER A 147 15.71 -3.18 -4.09
CA SER A 147 14.43 -3.47 -3.46
C SER A 147 13.85 -2.24 -2.76
N ALA A 148 12.57 -2.30 -2.36
CA ALA A 148 11.94 -1.26 -1.55
C ALA A 148 12.75 -0.96 -0.27
N ARG A 149 13.31 -2.00 0.35
CA ARG A 149 14.16 -1.85 1.54
C ARG A 149 15.48 -1.14 1.21
N GLU A 150 16.15 -1.58 0.14
CA GLU A 150 17.47 -1.07 -0.21
C GLU A 150 17.44 0.35 -0.78
N VAL A 151 16.36 0.77 -1.47
CA VAL A 151 16.26 2.15 -1.97
C VAL A 151 16.13 3.15 -0.82
N TYR A 152 15.43 2.80 0.26
CA TYR A 152 15.38 3.64 1.45
C TYR A 152 16.75 3.75 2.13
N ASP A 153 17.45 2.63 2.27
CA ASP A 153 18.79 2.59 2.85
C ASP A 153 19.81 3.31 1.98
N TYR A 154 19.64 3.25 0.66
CA TYR A 154 20.44 3.99 -0.31
C TYR A 154 20.32 5.49 -0.08
N VAL A 155 19.10 6.03 0.00
CA VAL A 155 18.87 7.46 0.29
C VAL A 155 19.44 7.86 1.65
N ALA A 156 19.35 6.99 2.67
CA ALA A 156 19.92 7.22 4.00
C ALA A 156 21.43 7.50 3.98
N THR A 157 22.15 7.02 2.97
CA THR A 157 23.60 7.24 2.84
C THR A 157 23.97 8.65 2.33
N GLY A 158 22.98 9.46 1.93
CA GLY A 158 23.21 10.74 1.26
C GLY A 158 23.91 10.59 -0.10
N PRO A 159 23.38 9.75 -1.02
CA PRO A 159 24.04 9.46 -2.28
C PRO A 159 24.04 10.69 -3.20
N THR A 160 25.06 10.75 -4.07
CA THR A 160 25.15 11.79 -5.11
C THR A 160 24.60 11.35 -6.47
N ASP A 161 23.97 10.17 -6.53
CA ASP A 161 23.31 9.66 -7.72
C ASP A 161 21.85 9.35 -7.37
N GLY A 162 20.92 9.96 -8.07
CA GLY A 162 19.47 9.76 -7.87
C GLY A 162 18.89 8.70 -8.80
N ASN A 163 19.67 8.23 -9.79
CA ASN A 163 19.21 7.29 -10.79
C ASN A 163 18.65 6.00 -10.18
N PRO A 164 19.26 5.36 -9.16
CA PRO A 164 18.68 4.16 -8.56
C PRO A 164 17.30 4.38 -7.93
N VAL A 165 17.05 5.58 -7.39
CA VAL A 165 15.76 5.94 -6.78
C VAL A 165 14.70 6.14 -7.86
N LEU A 166 15.03 6.88 -8.92
CA LEU A 166 14.11 7.10 -10.03
C LEU A 166 13.79 5.78 -10.76
N GLN A 167 14.80 4.96 -11.02
CA GLN A 167 14.61 3.66 -11.64
C GLN A 167 13.69 2.77 -10.78
N PHE A 168 13.88 2.73 -9.47
CA PHE A 168 12.98 2.02 -8.55
C PHE A 168 11.54 2.48 -8.73
N LEU A 169 11.29 3.79 -8.73
CA LEU A 169 9.95 4.38 -8.84
C LEU A 169 9.31 4.10 -10.21
N GLU A 170 10.04 4.35 -11.30
CA GLU A 170 9.55 4.18 -12.67
C GLU A 170 9.18 2.72 -12.95
N GLU A 171 10.04 1.79 -12.56
CA GLU A 171 9.79 0.37 -12.77
C GLU A 171 8.69 -0.15 -11.83
N ALA A 172 8.65 0.27 -10.55
CA ALA A 172 7.59 -0.16 -9.63
C ALA A 172 6.20 0.27 -10.13
N GLU A 173 6.10 1.50 -10.64
CA GLU A 173 4.88 2.01 -11.24
C GLU A 173 4.50 1.22 -12.50
N LEU A 174 5.46 0.97 -13.39
CA LEU A 174 5.23 0.26 -14.63
C LEU A 174 4.81 -1.20 -14.40
N GLU A 175 5.42 -1.86 -13.41
CA GLU A 175 5.09 -3.22 -12.95
C GLU A 175 3.68 -3.28 -12.34
N LEU A 176 3.28 -2.29 -11.51
CA LEU A 176 1.89 -2.20 -11.03
C LEU A 176 0.90 -2.04 -12.18
N LYS A 177 1.23 -1.20 -13.18
CA LYS A 177 0.39 -1.06 -14.38
C LYS A 177 0.34 -2.34 -15.20
N CYS A 178 1.40 -3.13 -15.26
CA CYS A 178 1.35 -4.47 -15.86
C CYS A 178 0.29 -5.32 -15.15
N LEU A 179 0.29 -5.36 -13.82
CA LEU A 179 -0.68 -6.14 -13.04
C LEU A 179 -2.12 -5.63 -13.20
N GLY A 180 -2.34 -4.32 -13.18
CA GLY A 180 -3.68 -3.72 -13.24
C GLY A 180 -4.27 -3.65 -14.65
N PHE A 181 -3.50 -3.24 -15.65
CA PHE A 181 -4.04 -2.96 -16.97
C PHE A 181 -4.35 -4.23 -17.74
N THR A 182 -5.36 -4.16 -18.60
CA THR A 182 -5.77 -5.25 -19.51
C THR A 182 -5.63 -4.80 -20.96
N ASN A 183 -5.14 -5.70 -21.82
CA ASN A 183 -4.99 -5.47 -23.26
C ASN A 183 -4.22 -4.17 -23.60
N PHE A 184 -3.26 -3.77 -22.77
CA PHE A 184 -2.46 -2.56 -22.96
C PHE A 184 -1.08 -2.89 -23.56
N ASN A 185 -0.58 -2.08 -24.49
CA ASN A 185 0.72 -2.33 -25.10
C ASN A 185 1.86 -1.65 -24.30
N PHE A 186 2.61 -2.44 -23.53
CA PHE A 186 3.79 -2.00 -22.78
C PHE A 186 5.12 -2.14 -23.56
N THR A 187 5.05 -2.25 -24.89
CA THR A 187 6.24 -2.33 -25.74
C THR A 187 6.92 -0.96 -25.89
N ASN A 188 8.21 -0.90 -25.55
CA ASN A 188 9.05 0.28 -25.73
C ASN A 188 9.41 0.49 -27.22
N PRO A 189 10.00 1.64 -27.61
CA PRO A 189 10.40 1.90 -29.00
C PRO A 189 11.43 0.93 -29.58
N GLU A 190 12.16 0.20 -28.72
CA GLU A 190 13.15 -0.81 -29.11
C GLU A 190 12.51 -2.17 -29.43
N GLY A 191 11.20 -2.31 -29.18
CA GLY A 191 10.41 -3.49 -29.50
C GLY A 191 10.23 -4.46 -28.34
N THR A 192 10.69 -4.11 -27.13
CA THR A 192 10.58 -4.99 -25.97
C THR A 192 9.41 -4.63 -25.07
N ASN A 193 8.66 -5.64 -24.62
CA ASN A 193 7.53 -5.47 -23.70
C ASN A 193 7.98 -5.66 -22.25
N HIS A 194 7.74 -4.64 -21.42
CA HIS A 194 8.22 -4.65 -20.04
C HIS A 194 7.57 -5.74 -19.17
N CYS A 195 6.28 -6.05 -19.36
CA CYS A 195 5.61 -7.10 -18.60
C CYS A 195 6.20 -8.47 -18.92
N ASP A 196 6.54 -8.71 -20.20
CA ASP A 196 7.16 -9.96 -20.64
C ASP A 196 8.58 -10.12 -20.08
N GLU A 197 9.39 -9.05 -20.06
CA GLU A 197 10.75 -9.06 -19.48
C GLU A 197 10.75 -9.35 -17.98
N THR A 198 9.76 -8.84 -17.27
CA THR A 198 9.61 -9.01 -15.81
C THR A 198 8.84 -10.27 -15.43
N GLY A 199 8.31 -11.02 -16.42
CA GLY A 199 7.52 -12.23 -16.20
C GLY A 199 6.16 -11.97 -15.56
N LEU A 200 5.66 -10.73 -15.62
CA LEU A 200 4.37 -10.34 -15.05
C LEU A 200 3.24 -10.66 -16.03
N THR A 201 2.19 -11.31 -15.51
CA THR A 201 0.96 -11.54 -16.29
C THR A 201 0.13 -10.27 -16.31
N GLN A 202 -0.08 -9.71 -17.50
CA GLN A 202 -0.90 -8.51 -17.66
C GLN A 202 -2.33 -8.76 -17.15
N GLY A 203 -2.87 -7.84 -16.35
CA GLY A 203 -4.23 -7.93 -15.84
C GLY A 203 -4.44 -8.99 -14.76
N ALA A 204 -3.36 -9.48 -14.13
CA ALA A 204 -3.44 -10.40 -12.99
C ALA A 204 -4.10 -9.76 -11.74
N GLY A 205 -4.25 -8.44 -11.72
CA GLY A 205 -4.78 -7.66 -10.61
C GLY A 205 -3.69 -7.23 -9.63
N ILE A 206 -3.85 -6.03 -9.07
CA ILE A 206 -2.99 -5.52 -7.99
C ILE A 206 -3.52 -6.03 -6.66
N ARG A 207 -2.72 -6.80 -5.94
CA ARG A 207 -2.96 -7.17 -4.55
C ARG A 207 -2.66 -5.97 -3.66
N THR A 208 -3.67 -5.38 -3.06
CA THR A 208 -3.43 -4.49 -1.91
C THR A 208 -3.52 -5.35 -0.65
N SER A 209 -3.19 -4.80 0.53
CA SER A 209 -3.24 -5.50 1.84
C SER A 209 -4.22 -6.69 1.84
N ALA A 210 -3.74 -7.86 2.29
CA ALA A 210 -4.41 -9.17 2.23
C ALA A 210 -5.80 -9.24 2.91
N VAL A 211 -6.28 -8.13 3.42
CA VAL A 211 -7.69 -7.83 3.67
C VAL A 211 -8.59 -8.29 2.50
N LEU A 212 -8.17 -8.13 1.23
CA LEU A 212 -9.09 -8.33 0.09
C LEU A 212 -9.35 -9.79 -0.35
N ASP A 213 -8.51 -10.77 0.00
CA ASP A 213 -8.75 -12.19 -0.35
C ASP A 213 -8.92 -13.08 0.88
N SER A 214 -8.27 -12.78 2.01
CA SER A 214 -8.37 -13.57 3.24
C SER A 214 -9.02 -12.84 4.41
N GLY A 215 -9.13 -11.50 4.36
CA GLY A 215 -9.51 -10.68 5.50
C GLY A 215 -8.38 -10.50 6.54
N VAL A 216 -7.18 -11.00 6.26
CA VAL A 216 -6.02 -10.90 7.16
C VAL A 216 -5.18 -9.69 6.77
N ASP A 217 -5.02 -8.75 7.69
CA ASP A 217 -4.04 -7.67 7.54
C ASP A 217 -2.67 -8.23 7.93
N GLU A 218 -1.86 -8.57 6.93
CA GLU A 218 -0.55 -9.20 7.12
C GLU A 218 0.37 -8.40 8.05
N VAL A 219 0.35 -7.07 7.95
CA VAL A 219 1.21 -6.20 8.77
C VAL A 219 0.74 -6.21 10.22
N PHE A 220 -0.56 -6.03 10.45
CA PHE A 220 -1.16 -6.17 11.77
C PHE A 220 -0.86 -7.54 12.35
N TYR A 221 -1.13 -8.59 11.57
CA TYR A 221 -1.04 -9.97 12.02
C TYR A 221 0.39 -10.33 12.43
N LEU A 222 1.40 -10.01 11.62
CA LEU A 222 2.79 -10.29 11.97
C LEU A 222 3.29 -9.42 13.14
N ARG A 223 2.78 -8.19 13.29
CA ARG A 223 3.14 -7.31 14.42
C ARG A 223 2.64 -7.85 15.74
N GLU A 224 1.39 -8.31 15.81
CA GLU A 224 0.81 -8.89 17.03
C GLU A 224 1.37 -10.29 17.32
N ASN A 225 2.00 -10.94 16.34
CA ASN A 225 2.47 -12.32 16.39
C ASN A 225 3.98 -12.43 16.07
N ALA A 226 4.80 -11.85 16.95
CA ALA A 226 6.26 -11.71 16.77
C ALA A 226 7.00 -13.06 16.56
N ASP A 227 6.44 -14.17 17.03
CA ASP A 227 6.93 -15.53 16.78
C ASP A 227 6.91 -15.90 15.29
N LEU A 228 5.86 -15.49 14.58
CA LEU A 228 5.68 -15.72 13.15
C LEU A 228 6.54 -14.79 12.31
N ALA A 229 6.64 -13.51 12.73
CA ALA A 229 7.49 -12.53 12.08
C ALA A 229 8.97 -12.96 12.10
N ALA A 230 9.45 -13.47 13.24
CA ALA A 230 10.82 -14.00 13.36
C ALA A 230 11.07 -15.24 12.50
N ALA A 231 10.02 -16.02 12.22
CA ALA A 231 10.07 -17.22 11.38
C ALA A 231 9.88 -16.91 9.88
N GLY A 232 9.53 -15.67 9.51
CA GLY A 232 9.26 -15.27 8.13
C GLY A 232 8.06 -16.00 7.52
N LEU A 233 7.07 -16.34 8.34
CA LEU A 233 5.86 -17.05 7.89
C LEU A 233 4.83 -16.08 7.32
N ASP A 234 4.02 -16.59 6.38
CA ASP A 234 2.87 -15.89 5.80
C ASP A 234 1.68 -15.93 6.77
N GLY A 235 1.24 -14.76 7.21
CA GLY A 235 0.20 -14.53 8.21
C GLY A 235 -1.16 -15.04 7.75
N SER A 236 -1.53 -14.82 6.49
CA SER A 236 -2.77 -15.35 5.90
C SER A 236 -2.84 -16.89 5.97
N ASN A 237 -1.79 -17.58 5.52
CA ASN A 237 -1.71 -19.04 5.58
C ASN A 237 -1.69 -19.55 7.03
N HIS A 238 -0.96 -18.88 7.92
CA HIS A 238 -0.95 -19.23 9.33
C HIS A 238 -2.33 -19.07 9.95
N TYR A 239 -3.02 -17.96 9.70
CA TYR A 239 -4.34 -17.71 10.24
C TYR A 239 -5.31 -18.81 9.83
N ALA A 240 -5.41 -19.09 8.52
CA ALA A 240 -6.31 -20.12 7.98
C ALA A 240 -6.05 -21.51 8.56
N ALA A 241 -4.77 -21.89 8.74
CA ALA A 241 -4.39 -23.21 9.25
C ALA A 241 -4.49 -23.34 10.78
N HIS A 242 -4.16 -22.26 11.51
CA HIS A 242 -3.91 -22.30 12.95
C HIS A 242 -4.47 -21.11 13.70
N GLY A 243 -4.22 -19.88 13.22
CA GLY A 243 -4.44 -18.65 13.98
C GLY A 243 -5.85 -18.48 14.54
N TRP A 244 -6.88 -18.80 13.76
CA TRP A 244 -8.26 -18.68 14.23
C TRP A 244 -8.62 -19.67 15.35
N ARG A 245 -7.94 -20.83 15.42
CA ARG A 245 -8.10 -21.80 16.52
C ARG A 245 -7.31 -21.40 17.76
N GLU A 246 -6.30 -20.56 17.57
CA GLU A 246 -5.48 -19.98 18.63
C GLU A 246 -6.09 -18.69 19.19
N GLY A 247 -7.23 -18.23 18.65
CA GLY A 247 -7.88 -16.98 19.07
C GLY A 247 -7.11 -15.73 18.63
N ARG A 248 -6.20 -15.82 17.65
CA ARG A 248 -5.48 -14.65 17.13
C ARG A 248 -6.42 -13.82 16.26
N ASP A 249 -6.26 -12.50 16.26
CA ASP A 249 -7.09 -11.61 15.43
C ASP A 249 -6.44 -11.39 14.05
N PRO A 250 -7.19 -11.52 12.95
CA PRO A 250 -6.64 -11.41 11.59
C PRO A 250 -6.36 -9.97 11.16
N ASN A 251 -7.04 -8.99 11.76
CA ASN A 251 -6.88 -7.57 11.52
C ASN A 251 -7.38 -6.78 12.75
N GLY A 252 -7.18 -5.46 12.78
CA GLY A 252 -7.54 -4.63 13.93
C GLY A 252 -9.04 -4.41 14.18
N TRP A 253 -9.93 -4.97 13.35
CA TRP A 253 -11.37 -4.74 13.40
C TRP A 253 -12.20 -6.03 13.43
N PHE A 254 -11.54 -7.19 13.40
CA PHE A 254 -12.14 -8.51 13.54
C PHE A 254 -11.63 -9.16 14.82
N ASP A 255 -12.53 -9.55 15.71
CA ASP A 255 -12.20 -10.24 16.95
C ASP A 255 -12.62 -11.71 16.82
N THR A 256 -11.64 -12.60 16.74
CA THR A 256 -11.85 -14.03 16.47
C THR A 256 -12.68 -14.68 17.58
N ASP A 257 -12.33 -14.45 18.83
CA ASP A 257 -12.96 -15.07 19.98
C ASP A 257 -14.36 -14.49 20.23
N TRP A 258 -14.51 -13.17 20.11
CA TRP A 258 -15.79 -12.51 20.22
C TRP A 258 -16.75 -12.97 19.13
N TYR A 259 -16.28 -13.08 17.88
CA TYR A 259 -17.13 -13.53 16.78
C TYR A 259 -17.65 -14.94 17.02
N LEU A 260 -16.79 -15.87 17.48
CA LEU A 260 -17.22 -17.24 17.83
C LEU A 260 -18.17 -17.26 19.03
N GLN A 261 -18.01 -16.35 20.00
CA GLN A 261 -18.92 -16.22 21.14
C GLN A 261 -20.31 -15.72 20.73
N GLN A 262 -20.39 -14.76 19.80
CA GLN A 262 -21.67 -14.26 19.29
C GLN A 262 -22.34 -15.23 18.31
N ASN A 263 -21.55 -16.09 17.65
CA ASN A 263 -22.00 -16.97 16.58
C ASN A 263 -21.80 -18.44 16.96
N ALA A 264 -22.60 -18.90 17.92
CA ALA A 264 -22.49 -20.25 18.49
C ALA A 264 -22.68 -21.37 17.45
N ASP A 265 -23.38 -21.12 16.35
CA ASP A 265 -23.53 -22.02 15.21
C ASP A 265 -22.20 -22.22 14.46
N VAL A 266 -21.45 -21.15 14.24
CA VAL A 266 -20.11 -21.17 13.62
C VAL A 266 -19.12 -21.91 14.52
N ALA A 267 -19.17 -21.62 15.83
CA ALA A 267 -18.35 -22.31 16.82
C ALA A 267 -18.67 -23.80 16.90
N ALA A 268 -19.96 -24.17 16.96
CA ALA A 268 -20.39 -25.57 17.01
C ALA A 268 -20.03 -26.34 15.72
N ALA A 269 -20.05 -25.67 14.57
CA ALA A 269 -19.64 -26.23 13.29
C ALA A 269 -18.11 -26.27 13.11
N ASN A 270 -17.34 -25.66 14.03
CA ASN A 270 -15.87 -25.57 13.98
C ASN A 270 -15.36 -24.97 12.65
N LEU A 271 -16.04 -23.93 12.19
CA LEU A 271 -15.70 -23.18 10.97
C LEU A 271 -14.73 -22.06 11.29
N ASN A 272 -13.90 -21.70 10.30
CA ASN A 272 -13.05 -20.52 10.38
C ASN A 272 -13.96 -19.27 10.45
N PRO A 273 -13.88 -18.46 11.53
CA PRO A 273 -14.79 -17.34 11.77
C PRO A 273 -14.67 -16.23 10.72
N LEU A 274 -13.46 -15.92 10.27
CA LEU A 274 -13.22 -14.90 9.25
C LEU A 274 -13.76 -15.33 7.89
N GLU A 275 -13.45 -16.56 7.46
CA GLU A 275 -14.00 -17.11 6.22
C GLU A 275 -15.54 -17.14 6.25
N HIS A 276 -16.11 -17.54 7.39
CA HIS A 276 -17.56 -17.50 7.56
C HIS A 276 -18.11 -16.08 7.46
N TYR A 277 -17.48 -15.11 8.11
CA TYR A 277 -17.90 -13.71 8.05
C TYR A 277 -17.89 -13.20 6.61
N LEU A 278 -16.78 -13.37 5.88
CA LEU A 278 -16.60 -12.90 4.51
C LEU A 278 -17.59 -13.57 3.53
N ALA A 279 -17.84 -14.86 3.70
CA ALA A 279 -18.74 -15.62 2.83
C ALA A 279 -20.23 -15.38 3.12
N HIS A 280 -20.58 -15.20 4.40
CA HIS A 280 -21.97 -15.22 4.85
C HIS A 280 -22.27 -14.14 5.90
N GLY A 281 -21.43 -14.02 6.93
CA GLY A 281 -21.75 -13.27 8.14
C GLY A 281 -22.11 -11.81 7.90
N TRP A 282 -21.36 -11.08 7.07
CA TRP A 282 -21.67 -9.66 6.81
C TRP A 282 -23.05 -9.50 6.14
N SER A 283 -23.40 -10.41 5.21
CA SER A 283 -24.68 -10.38 4.49
C SER A 283 -25.86 -10.81 5.37
N GLU A 284 -25.57 -11.59 6.42
CA GLU A 284 -26.52 -11.96 7.48
C GLU A 284 -26.64 -10.89 8.56
N GLY A 285 -25.88 -9.78 8.46
CA GLY A 285 -25.86 -8.70 9.44
C GLY A 285 -25.11 -9.03 10.73
N ARG A 286 -24.23 -10.03 10.72
CA ARG A 286 -23.34 -10.34 11.84
C ARG A 286 -22.19 -9.34 11.85
N ASN A 287 -21.83 -8.81 13.02
CA ASN A 287 -20.68 -7.93 13.17
C ASN A 287 -19.39 -8.75 13.34
N PRO A 288 -18.23 -8.26 12.90
CA PRO A 288 -16.93 -8.94 13.03
C PRO A 288 -16.26 -8.72 14.40
N SER A 289 -16.67 -7.69 15.14
CA SER A 289 -16.18 -7.38 16.50
C SER A 289 -17.19 -6.53 17.26
N GLU A 290 -16.97 -6.30 18.55
CA GLU A 290 -17.76 -5.35 19.35
C GLU A 290 -17.59 -3.90 18.85
N HIS A 291 -16.49 -3.61 18.16
CA HIS A 291 -16.10 -2.25 17.81
C HIS A 291 -16.49 -1.85 16.38
N PHE A 292 -16.97 -2.78 15.56
CA PHE A 292 -17.37 -2.53 14.18
C PHE A 292 -18.83 -2.91 13.94
N ASP A 293 -19.67 -1.91 13.65
CA ASP A 293 -21.08 -2.13 13.30
C ASP A 293 -21.24 -2.07 11.77
N GLY A 294 -21.29 -3.24 11.14
CA GLY A 294 -21.40 -3.35 9.69
C GLY A 294 -22.72 -2.82 9.16
N ALA A 295 -23.82 -2.97 9.90
CA ALA A 295 -25.12 -2.47 9.49
C ALA A 295 -25.17 -0.93 9.54
N ALA A 296 -24.65 -0.33 10.61
CA ALA A 296 -24.53 1.12 10.72
C ALA A 296 -23.56 1.69 9.68
N TYR A 297 -22.47 0.97 9.38
CA TYR A 297 -21.54 1.34 8.32
C TYR A 297 -22.23 1.42 6.97
N LEU A 298 -22.98 0.39 6.57
CA LEU A 298 -23.72 0.36 5.31
C LEU A 298 -24.84 1.40 5.26
N GLN A 299 -25.50 1.67 6.41
CA GLN A 299 -26.54 2.70 6.49
C GLN A 299 -25.97 4.10 6.25
N LYS A 300 -24.78 4.41 6.78
CA LYS A 300 -24.13 5.70 6.63
C LYS A 300 -23.45 5.84 5.27
N ASN A 301 -22.85 4.75 4.77
CA ASN A 301 -22.09 4.69 3.52
C ASN A 301 -22.91 4.02 2.43
N THR A 302 -23.96 4.73 1.99
CA THR A 302 -24.98 4.17 1.07
C THR A 302 -24.43 3.74 -0.29
N ASP A 303 -23.32 4.32 -0.74
CA ASP A 303 -22.58 3.91 -1.92
C ASP A 303 -22.03 2.49 -1.80
N VAL A 304 -21.46 2.15 -0.64
CA VAL A 304 -20.97 0.80 -0.31
C VAL A 304 -22.12 -0.20 -0.28
N ALA A 305 -23.25 0.20 0.33
CA ALA A 305 -24.45 -0.62 0.39
C ALA A 305 -25.06 -0.88 -1.00
N LEU A 306 -25.15 0.15 -1.85
CA LEU A 306 -25.66 0.03 -3.21
C LEU A 306 -24.75 -0.82 -4.10
N ALA A 307 -23.44 -0.79 -3.85
CA ALA A 307 -22.46 -1.63 -4.52
C ALA A 307 -22.48 -3.10 -4.02
N GLY A 308 -23.17 -3.38 -2.91
CA GLY A 308 -23.26 -4.72 -2.33
C GLY A 308 -21.92 -5.23 -1.79
N LEU A 309 -21.06 -4.33 -1.30
CA LEU A 309 -19.74 -4.67 -0.79
C LEU A 309 -19.79 -5.06 0.69
N ASP A 310 -18.90 -5.96 1.11
CA ASP A 310 -18.66 -6.25 2.53
C ASP A 310 -18.16 -4.98 3.24
N PRO A 311 -18.85 -4.54 4.31
CA PRO A 311 -18.48 -3.33 5.05
C PRO A 311 -17.09 -3.40 5.68
N LEU A 312 -16.67 -4.57 6.21
CA LEU A 312 -15.36 -4.69 6.85
C LEU A 312 -14.23 -4.64 5.82
N SER A 313 -14.36 -5.40 4.73
CA SER A 313 -13.38 -5.37 3.64
C SER A 313 -13.27 -3.97 3.04
N HIS A 314 -14.41 -3.28 2.85
CA HIS A 314 -14.40 -1.89 2.38
C HIS A 314 -13.73 -0.95 3.39
N TRP A 315 -14.06 -1.06 4.67
CA TRP A 315 -13.48 -0.25 5.73
C TRP A 315 -11.96 -0.35 5.76
N LEU A 316 -11.45 -1.58 5.77
CA LEU A 316 -10.02 -1.88 5.83
C LEU A 316 -9.28 -1.46 4.55
N SER A 317 -9.93 -1.56 3.38
CA SER A 317 -9.29 -1.25 2.08
C SER A 317 -9.35 0.23 1.71
N PHE A 318 -10.43 0.92 2.11
CA PHE A 318 -10.73 2.29 1.67
C PHE A 318 -11.24 3.15 2.81
N GLY A 319 -12.17 2.63 3.63
CA GLY A 319 -12.90 3.45 4.58
C GLY A 319 -12.03 4.19 5.60
N ILE A 320 -10.94 3.59 6.07
CA ILE A 320 -9.97 4.26 6.96
C ILE A 320 -9.34 5.47 6.27
N ALA A 321 -8.86 5.30 5.03
CA ALA A 321 -8.22 6.36 4.26
C ALA A 321 -9.21 7.46 3.84
N GLU A 322 -10.45 7.08 3.55
CA GLU A 322 -11.56 7.98 3.23
C GLU A 322 -12.12 8.72 4.47
N GLY A 323 -11.64 8.41 5.68
CA GLY A 323 -12.15 9.01 6.92
C GLY A 323 -13.62 8.66 7.20
N ARG A 324 -14.09 7.51 6.70
CA ARG A 324 -15.45 7.02 6.88
C ARG A 324 -15.68 6.65 8.35
N ASP A 325 -16.94 6.53 8.74
CA ASP A 325 -17.33 6.06 10.06
C ASP A 325 -18.73 5.40 10.01
N TRP A 326 -19.16 4.90 11.17
CA TRP A 326 -20.47 4.28 11.38
C TRP A 326 -21.17 4.83 12.62
N ILE A 327 -20.63 5.89 13.23
CA ILE A 327 -21.27 6.57 14.35
C ILE A 327 -22.48 7.34 13.82
N LEU A 328 -23.68 6.91 14.18
CA LEU A 328 -24.91 7.64 13.91
C LEU A 328 -25.00 8.81 14.90
N GLY A 329 -24.89 10.03 14.37
CA GLY A 329 -24.98 11.28 15.15
C GLY A 329 -26.38 11.64 15.61
#